data_AF-A0A7Z0P4C8-F1
#
_entry.id   AF-A0A7Z0P4C8-F1
#
_cell.length_a   1.000
_cell.length_b   1.000
_cell.length_c   1.000
_cell.angle_alpha   90.00
_cell.angle_beta   90.00
_cell.angle_gamma   90.00
#
_symmetry.space_group_name_H-M   'P 1'
#
loop_
_entity.id
_entity.type
_entity.pdbx_description
1 polymer ?
#
loop_
_entity_poly.entity_id
_entity_poly.type
_entity_poly.pdbx_seq_one_letter_code
_entity_poly.pdbx_strand_id
1 'polypeptide(L)'
;MKISERNRNEAIRNIRLKISLLKEVFSNSDLQTDEYYPKTIRQFNSWDLSQNTLKFRDDIAPISRNANDTLNKYPDLKSEVVASLHALMLVRNKSSSIDRTDKIGKLKEEILRLKKYINVLESYTASQKLELVRVNELLEDKVNSLSCAITELKRRLRDANSN
;
A
#
# COMPACT_ATOMS: atom_id res chain seq x y z
N MET A 1 -22.47 35.62 38.76
CA MET A 1 -21.26 35.00 38.17
C MET A 1 -20.61 35.99 37.23
N LYS A 2 -19.32 36.30 37.39
CA LYS A 2 -18.64 37.30 36.54
C LYS A 2 -18.47 36.74 35.12
N ILE A 3 -18.56 37.58 34.09
CA ILE A 3 -18.39 37.18 32.68
C ILE A 3 -17.04 36.45 32.47
N SER A 4 -15.99 36.88 33.17
CA SER A 4 -14.67 36.26 33.16
C SER A 4 -14.67 34.82 33.69
N GLU A 5 -15.43 34.52 34.73
CA GLU A 5 -15.57 33.16 35.28
C GLU A 5 -16.32 32.25 34.31
N ARG A 6 -17.37 32.78 33.66
CA ARG A 6 -18.11 32.04 32.63
C ARG A 6 -17.19 31.64 31.47
N ASN A 7 -16.42 32.60 30.96
CA ASN A 7 -15.49 32.36 29.86
C ASN A 7 -14.38 31.38 30.23
N ARG A 8 -13.88 31.46 31.48
CA ARG A 8 -12.91 30.51 32.03
C ARG A 8 -13.49 29.09 32.09
N ASN A 9 -14.68 28.94 32.66
CA ASN A 9 -15.33 27.64 32.81
C ASN A 9 -15.65 27.03 31.45
N GLU A 10 -16.08 27.84 30.48
CA GLU A 10 -16.36 27.38 29.13
C GLU A 10 -15.10 26.94 28.39
N ALA A 11 -13.99 27.67 28.52
CA ALA A 11 -12.71 27.27 27.96
C ALA A 11 -12.22 25.93 28.55
N ILE A 12 -12.32 25.76 29.88
CA ILE A 12 -11.95 24.51 30.56
C ILE A 12 -12.84 23.37 30.08
N ARG A 13 -14.16 23.57 30.00
CA ARG A 13 -15.13 22.59 29.49
C ARG A 13 -14.76 22.15 28.07
N ASN A 14 -14.53 23.12 27.18
CA ASN A 14 -14.18 22.84 25.78
C ASN A 14 -12.87 22.05 25.66
N ILE A 15 -11.83 22.42 26.43
CA ILE A 15 -10.56 21.67 26.45
C ILE A 15 -10.78 20.24 26.93
N ARG A 16 -11.55 20.05 28.02
CA ARG A 16 -11.84 18.72 28.56
C ARG A 16 -12.60 17.84 27.57
N LEU A 17 -13.61 18.39 26.89
CA LEU A 17 -14.35 17.65 25.86
C LEU A 17 -13.43 17.17 24.74
N LYS A 18 -12.54 18.04 24.25
CA LYS A 18 -11.53 17.65 23.24
C LYS A 18 -10.58 16.56 23.72
N ILE A 19 -10.13 16.64 24.98
CA ILE A 19 -9.27 15.61 25.58
C ILE A 19 -10.02 14.28 25.69
N SER A 20 -11.26 14.30 26.20
CA SER A 20 -12.10 13.11 26.31
C SER A 20 -12.30 12.44 24.95
N LEU A 21 -12.56 13.23 23.90
CA LEU A 21 -12.69 12.71 22.55
C LEU A 21 -11.40 12.05 22.05
N LEU A 22 -10.24 12.68 22.26
CA LEU A 22 -8.97 12.05 21.92
C LEU A 22 -8.77 10.72 22.67
N LYS A 23 -9.12 10.69 23.95
CA LYS A 23 -9.01 9.49 24.79
C LYS A 23 -9.91 8.35 24.34
N GLU A 24 -11.16 8.65 24.03
CA GLU A 24 -12.14 7.67 23.53
C GLU A 24 -11.65 7.01 22.23
N VAL A 25 -11.10 7.83 21.32
CA VAL A 25 -10.49 7.36 20.08
C VAL A 25 -9.30 6.44 20.33
N PHE A 26 -8.52 6.64 21.42
CA PHE A 26 -7.46 5.70 21.80
C PHE A 26 -8.00 4.38 22.34
N SER A 27 -9.05 4.45 23.17
CA SER A 27 -9.63 3.27 23.82
C SER A 27 -10.24 2.29 22.84
N ASN A 28 -10.79 2.79 21.72
CA ASN A 28 -11.48 1.96 20.75
C ASN A 28 -10.56 1.23 19.75
N SER A 29 -9.23 1.37 19.89
CA SER A 29 -8.13 0.72 19.13
C SER A 29 -8.16 0.80 17.59
N ASP A 30 -9.31 1.15 17.00
CA ASP A 30 -9.54 1.29 15.58
C ASP A 30 -9.68 2.77 15.25
N LEU A 31 -8.55 3.39 14.90
CA LEU A 31 -8.54 4.76 14.39
C LEU A 31 -9.31 4.78 13.08
N GLN A 32 -10.52 5.36 13.08
CA GLN A 32 -11.26 5.61 11.85
C GLN A 32 -10.36 6.40 10.88
N THR A 33 -10.00 5.77 9.77
CA THR A 33 -8.97 6.26 8.83
C THR A 33 -9.35 7.57 8.17
N ASP A 34 -10.64 7.85 8.10
CA ASP A 34 -11.20 8.97 7.35
C ASP A 34 -11.43 10.20 8.24
N GLU A 35 -11.16 10.09 9.55
CA GLU A 35 -11.36 11.17 10.51
C GLU A 35 -10.11 12.02 10.72
N TYR A 36 -10.33 13.32 10.85
CA TYR A 36 -9.29 14.27 11.19
C TYR A 36 -9.04 14.30 12.69
N TYR A 37 -7.78 14.10 13.09
CA TYR A 37 -7.33 14.27 14.47
C TYR A 37 -6.13 15.21 14.55
N PRO A 38 -6.09 16.12 15.54
CA PRO A 38 -4.97 17.04 15.71
C PRO A 38 -3.68 16.30 16.07
N LYS A 39 -2.55 16.78 15.57
CA LYS A 39 -1.21 16.24 15.86
C LYS A 39 -0.36 17.18 16.71
N THR A 40 -0.75 18.45 16.79
CA THR A 40 -0.02 19.50 17.49
C THR A 40 -0.95 20.31 18.37
N ILE A 41 -0.40 21.01 19.36
CA ILE A 41 -1.14 21.94 20.22
C ILE A 41 -1.88 23.00 19.38
N ARG A 42 -1.25 23.52 18.33
CA ARG A 42 -1.86 24.51 17.44
C ARG A 42 -3.08 23.94 16.73
N GLN A 43 -2.97 22.72 16.21
CA GLN A 43 -4.10 22.02 15.58
C GLN A 43 -5.20 21.71 16.58
N PHE A 44 -4.85 21.29 17.80
CA PHE A 44 -5.81 21.06 18.88
C PHE A 44 -6.61 22.33 19.22
N ASN A 45 -5.95 23.49 19.28
CA ASN A 45 -6.62 24.77 19.51
C ASN A 45 -7.58 25.10 18.37
N SER A 46 -7.19 24.91 17.12
CA SER A 46 -8.06 25.15 15.95
C SER A 46 -9.11 24.07 15.71
N TRP A 47 -9.07 22.95 16.43
CA TRP A 47 -9.96 21.82 16.18
C TRP A 47 -11.38 22.12 16.65
N ASP A 48 -12.31 22.12 15.70
CA ASP A 48 -13.74 22.40 15.84
C ASP A 48 -14.58 21.34 15.10
N LEU A 49 -13.97 20.19 14.80
CA LEU A 49 -14.53 19.11 13.98
C LEU A 49 -14.86 19.49 12.52
N SER A 50 -14.58 20.71 12.07
CA SER A 50 -14.90 21.15 10.69
C SER A 50 -14.16 20.40 9.58
N GLN A 51 -13.16 19.59 9.92
CA GLN A 51 -12.41 18.72 9.01
C GLN A 51 -12.81 17.25 9.15
N ASN A 52 -13.65 16.90 10.11
CA ASN A 52 -14.18 15.55 10.33
C ASN A 52 -15.40 15.28 9.45
N THR A 53 -15.76 14.01 9.27
CA THR A 53 -16.96 13.66 8.49
C THR A 53 -18.24 14.18 9.17
N LEU A 54 -19.33 14.32 8.41
CA LEU A 54 -20.61 14.76 8.97
C LEU A 54 -21.11 13.78 10.05
N LYS A 55 -21.01 12.47 9.79
CA LYS A 55 -21.39 11.42 10.74
C LYS A 55 -20.67 11.58 12.08
N PHE A 56 -19.36 11.79 12.04
CA PHE A 56 -18.57 11.98 13.26
C PHE A 56 -18.97 13.25 14.02
N ARG A 57 -19.33 14.33 13.32
CA ARG A 57 -19.82 15.56 13.96
C ARG A 57 -21.17 15.37 14.64
N ASP A 58 -22.05 14.59 14.04
CA ASP A 58 -23.40 14.36 14.57
C ASP A 58 -23.38 13.50 15.85
N ASP A 59 -22.41 12.59 15.96
CA ASP A 59 -22.25 11.69 17.12
C ASP A 59 -21.56 12.36 18.33
N ILE A 60 -20.98 13.55 18.17
CA ILE A 60 -20.10 14.17 19.16
C ILE A 60 -20.64 15.51 19.66
N ALA A 61 -20.48 15.76 20.95
CA ALA A 61 -20.79 17.05 21.54
C ALA A 61 -20.01 18.19 20.87
N PRO A 62 -20.65 19.31 20.50
CA PRO A 62 -19.99 20.38 19.76
C PRO A 62 -18.83 20.98 20.56
N ILE A 63 -17.66 21.03 19.92
CA ILE A 63 -16.45 21.68 20.41
C ILE A 63 -16.13 22.92 19.58
N SER A 64 -15.50 23.92 20.21
CA SER A 64 -15.17 25.19 19.57
C SER A 64 -13.66 25.41 19.47
N ARG A 65 -13.24 26.35 18.62
CA ARG A 65 -11.85 26.77 18.55
C ARG A 65 -11.43 27.47 19.84
N ASN A 66 -10.21 27.17 20.30
CA ASN A 66 -9.55 27.90 21.36
C ASN A 66 -8.60 28.95 20.75
N ALA A 67 -8.39 30.06 21.45
CA ALA A 67 -7.30 30.97 21.11
C ALA A 67 -5.94 30.25 21.32
N ASN A 68 -4.91 30.69 20.59
CA ASN A 68 -3.59 30.04 20.62
C ASN A 68 -2.99 29.95 22.04
N ASP A 69 -3.21 30.98 22.85
CA ASP A 69 -2.65 31.07 24.21
C ASP A 69 -3.57 30.48 25.30
N THR A 70 -4.74 29.95 24.95
CA THR A 70 -5.69 29.44 25.96
C THR A 70 -5.04 28.38 26.84
N LEU A 71 -4.29 27.44 26.26
CA LEU A 71 -3.62 26.37 27.03
C LEU A 71 -2.46 26.88 27.90
N ASN A 72 -1.86 28.02 27.59
CA ASN A 72 -0.82 28.61 28.44
C ASN A 72 -1.38 29.08 29.79
N LYS A 73 -2.69 29.34 29.87
CA LYS A 73 -3.39 29.70 31.12
C LYS A 73 -3.73 28.50 32.00
N TYR A 74 -3.61 27.26 31.47
CA TYR A 74 -3.98 26.03 32.17
C TYR A 74 -2.89 24.96 31.99
N PRO A 75 -1.77 25.04 32.73
CA PRO A 75 -0.62 24.14 32.58
C PRO A 75 -0.97 22.66 32.72
N ASP A 76 -1.83 22.29 33.67
CA ASP A 76 -2.22 20.90 33.90
C ASP A 76 -2.95 20.32 32.69
N LEU A 77 -3.92 21.08 32.15
CA LEU A 77 -4.65 20.69 30.95
C LEU A 77 -3.73 20.64 29.72
N LYS A 78 -2.76 21.56 29.62
CA LYS A 78 -1.77 21.55 28.54
C LYS A 78 -0.94 20.27 28.55
N SER A 79 -0.48 19.83 29.72
CA SER A 79 0.24 18.57 29.89
C SER A 79 -0.62 17.36 29.46
N GLU A 80 -1.90 17.37 29.84
CA GLU A 80 -2.85 16.31 29.46
C GLU A 80 -3.13 16.28 27.94
N VAL A 81 -3.24 17.45 27.30
CA VAL A 81 -3.34 17.55 25.83
C VAL A 81 -2.10 16.97 25.17
N VAL A 82 -0.90 17.34 25.63
CA VAL A 82 0.35 16.82 25.07
C VAL A 82 0.43 15.30 25.21
N ALA A 83 0.08 14.75 26.37
CA ALA A 83 0.04 13.30 26.60
C ALA A 83 -0.95 12.61 25.65
N SER A 84 -2.13 13.20 25.46
CA SER A 84 -3.16 12.69 24.54
C SER A 84 -2.69 12.71 23.08
N LEU A 85 -2.12 13.82 22.63
CA LEU A 85 -1.56 13.92 21.27
C LEU A 85 -0.43 12.91 21.03
N HIS A 86 0.44 12.71 22.02
CA HIS A 86 1.52 11.73 21.93
C HIS A 86 0.97 10.30 21.83
N ALA A 87 -0.05 9.96 22.64
CA ALA A 87 -0.72 8.67 22.57
C ALA A 87 -1.32 8.40 21.18
N LEU A 88 -1.97 9.41 20.57
CA LEU A 88 -2.51 9.32 19.20
C LEU A 88 -1.44 8.96 18.17
N MET A 89 -0.28 9.62 18.26
CA MET A 89 0.82 9.38 17.33
C MET A 89 1.38 7.97 17.48
N LEU A 90 1.48 7.46 18.71
CA LEU A 90 1.94 6.10 18.97
C LEU A 90 0.99 5.04 18.37
N VAL A 91 -0.33 5.21 18.53
CA VAL A 91 -1.31 4.28 17.96
C VAL A 91 -1.24 4.28 16.43
N ARG A 92 -1.19 5.46 15.81
CA ARG A 92 -1.07 5.62 14.36
C ARG A 92 0.23 5.00 13.80
N ASN A 93 1.33 5.14 14.51
CA ASN A 93 2.61 4.59 14.07
C ASN A 93 2.63 3.07 14.18
N LYS A 94 2.06 2.49 15.25
CA LYS A 94 1.95 1.03 15.42
C LYS A 94 1.09 0.37 14.33
N SER A 95 -0.05 0.96 13.98
CA SER A 95 -0.88 0.44 12.88
C SER A 95 -0.15 0.50 11.54
N SER A 96 0.58 1.57 11.26
CA SER A 96 1.35 1.71 10.02
C SER A 96 2.54 0.75 9.88
N SER A 97 3.20 0.37 10.99
CA SER A 97 4.38 -0.48 10.97
C SER A 97 4.07 -1.95 10.73
N ILE A 98 2.94 -2.43 11.27
CA ILE A 98 2.49 -3.81 11.11
C ILE A 98 2.09 -4.05 9.65
N ASP A 99 1.26 -3.17 9.08
CA ASP A 99 0.81 -3.27 7.68
C ASP A 99 1.98 -3.17 6.68
N ARG A 100 2.98 -2.31 6.95
CA ARG A 100 4.17 -2.20 6.10
C ARG A 100 5.04 -3.47 6.12
N THR A 101 5.20 -4.11 7.28
CA THR A 101 6.03 -5.30 7.41
C THR A 101 5.39 -6.50 6.70
N ASP A 102 4.08 -6.68 6.86
CA ASP A 102 3.32 -7.72 6.18
C ASP A 102 3.30 -7.53 4.66
N LYS A 103 3.18 -6.28 4.20
CA LYS A 103 3.23 -5.97 2.77
C LYS A 103 4.60 -6.24 2.16
N ILE A 104 5.68 -5.93 2.87
CA ILE A 104 7.05 -6.26 2.42
C ILE A 104 7.25 -7.78 2.37
N GLY A 105 6.73 -8.53 3.36
CA GLY A 105 6.76 -9.99 3.37
C GLY A 105 6.08 -10.59 2.12
N LYS A 106 4.85 -10.17 1.85
CA LYS A 106 4.08 -10.61 0.67
C LYS A 106 4.80 -10.30 -0.64
N LEU A 107 5.34 -9.10 -0.79
CA LEU A 107 6.10 -8.72 -2.00
C LEU A 107 7.37 -9.56 -2.19
N LYS A 108 8.07 -9.92 -1.11
CA LYS A 108 9.25 -10.80 -1.19
C LYS A 108 8.86 -12.21 -1.64
N GLU A 109 7.77 -12.76 -1.12
CA GLU A 109 7.25 -14.07 -1.54
C GLU A 109 6.84 -14.06 -3.01
N GLU A 110 6.19 -13.00 -3.47
CA GLU A 110 5.79 -12.84 -4.86
C GLU A 110 7.00 -12.76 -5.81
N ILE A 111 8.03 -11.99 -5.44
CA ILE A 111 9.30 -11.94 -6.18
C ILE A 111 9.93 -13.33 -6.28
N LEU A 112 9.96 -14.10 -5.19
CA LEU A 112 10.52 -15.46 -5.19
C LEU A 112 9.71 -16.39 -6.10
N ARG A 113 8.38 -16.30 -6.09
CA ARG A 113 7.50 -17.08 -6.96
C ARG A 113 7.74 -16.72 -8.43
N LEU A 114 7.80 -15.44 -8.77
CA LEU A 114 8.05 -14.97 -10.14
C LEU A 114 9.42 -15.39 -10.65
N LYS A 115 10.46 -15.31 -9.81
CA LYS A 115 11.80 -15.80 -10.18
C LYS A 115 11.81 -17.30 -10.49
N LYS A 116 11.13 -18.12 -9.68
CA LYS A 116 10.99 -19.56 -9.96
C LYS A 116 10.25 -19.80 -11.28
N TYR A 117 9.20 -19.03 -11.55
CA TYR A 117 8.44 -19.16 -12.79
C TYR A 117 9.28 -18.78 -14.02
N ILE A 118 10.05 -17.69 -13.95
CA ILE A 118 10.99 -17.29 -15.01
C ILE A 118 12.01 -18.40 -15.29
N ASN A 119 12.64 -18.96 -14.26
CA ASN A 119 13.60 -20.05 -14.45
C ASN A 119 12.99 -21.27 -15.15
N VAL A 120 11.73 -21.62 -14.84
CA VAL A 120 11.02 -22.71 -15.51
C VAL A 120 10.78 -22.38 -16.98
N LEU A 121 10.33 -21.16 -17.28
CA LEU A 121 10.10 -20.72 -18.65
C LEU A 121 11.39 -20.66 -19.47
N GLU A 122 12.49 -20.18 -18.88
CA GLU A 122 13.80 -20.16 -19.53
C GLU A 122 14.29 -21.58 -19.85
N SER A 123 14.14 -22.51 -18.90
CA SER A 123 14.50 -23.92 -19.09
C SER A 123 13.67 -24.55 -20.22
N TYR A 124 12.36 -24.32 -20.21
CA TYR A 124 11.46 -24.82 -21.24
C TYR A 124 11.80 -24.25 -22.63
N THR A 125 12.07 -22.95 -22.70
CA THR A 125 12.46 -22.26 -23.94
C THR A 125 13.79 -22.81 -24.48
N ALA A 126 14.77 -23.07 -23.61
CA ALA A 126 16.03 -23.68 -24.00
C ALA A 126 15.82 -25.08 -24.59
N SER A 127 14.99 -25.92 -23.96
CA SER A 127 14.65 -27.25 -24.47
C SER A 127 13.95 -27.19 -25.83
N GLN A 128 12.99 -26.28 -26.01
CA GLN A 128 12.29 -26.11 -27.29
C GLN A 128 13.23 -25.68 -28.41
N LYS A 129 14.18 -24.77 -28.13
CA LYS A 129 15.17 -24.34 -29.13
C LYS A 129 16.06 -25.50 -29.58
N LEU A 130 16.49 -26.34 -28.64
CA LEU A 130 17.33 -27.49 -28.95
C LEU A 130 16.59 -28.51 -29.82
N GLU A 131 15.31 -28.77 -29.50
CA GLU A 131 14.49 -29.67 -30.30
C GLU A 131 14.23 -29.12 -31.71
N LEU A 132 14.02 -27.81 -31.85
CA LEU A 132 13.83 -27.16 -33.14
C LEU A 132 15.08 -27.28 -34.03
N VAL A 133 16.28 -27.09 -33.46
CA VAL A 133 17.54 -27.30 -34.18
C VAL A 133 17.63 -28.75 -34.67
N ARG A 134 17.38 -29.73 -33.78
CA ARG A 134 17.42 -31.14 -34.12
C ARG A 134 16.44 -31.52 -35.25
N VAL A 135 15.22 -30.99 -35.22
CA VAL A 135 14.22 -31.22 -36.26
C VAL A 135 14.67 -30.60 -37.59
N ASN A 136 15.24 -29.40 -37.57
CA ASN A 136 15.74 -28.75 -38.78
C ASN A 136 16.88 -29.55 -39.42
N GLU A 137 17.84 -30.04 -38.65
CA GLU A 137 18.93 -30.89 -39.15
C GLU A 137 18.37 -32.14 -39.84
N LEU A 138 17.40 -32.81 -39.23
CA LEU A 138 16.77 -34.01 -39.80
C LEU A 138 16.00 -33.71 -41.09
N LEU A 139 15.32 -32.57 -41.16
CA LEU A 139 14.63 -32.14 -42.36
C LEU A 139 15.61 -31.78 -43.48
N GLU A 140 16.71 -31.13 -43.16
CA GLU A 140 17.77 -30.78 -44.12
C GLU A 140 18.39 -32.05 -44.73
N ASP A 141 18.73 -33.03 -43.90
CA ASP A 141 19.22 -34.34 -44.37
C ASP A 141 18.21 -35.03 -45.30
N LYS A 142 16.92 -34.94 -44.97
CA LYS A 142 15.85 -35.53 -45.79
C LYS A 142 15.71 -34.83 -47.13
N VAL A 143 15.78 -33.49 -47.15
CA VAL A 143 15.74 -32.69 -48.38
C VAL A 143 16.93 -33.02 -49.28
N ASN A 144 18.13 -33.13 -48.71
CA ASN A 144 19.35 -33.48 -49.43
C ASN A 144 19.24 -34.89 -50.04
N SER A 145 18.79 -35.88 -49.25
CA SER A 145 18.59 -37.25 -49.73
C SER A 145 17.58 -37.33 -50.89
N LEU A 146 16.44 -36.64 -50.77
CA LEU A 146 15.44 -36.60 -51.84
C LEU A 146 15.94 -35.88 -53.08
N SER A 147 16.70 -34.80 -52.92
CA SER A 147 17.30 -34.04 -54.03
C SER A 147 18.30 -34.90 -54.83
N CYS A 148 19.13 -35.68 -54.13
CA CYS A 148 20.01 -36.67 -54.75
C CYS A 148 19.23 -37.74 -55.52
N ALA A 149 18.17 -38.29 -54.91
CA ALA A 149 17.32 -39.30 -55.56
C ALA A 149 16.63 -38.76 -56.82
N ILE A 150 16.09 -37.53 -56.77
CA ILE A 150 15.48 -36.86 -57.94
C ILE A 150 16.52 -36.66 -59.05
N THR A 151 17.74 -36.24 -58.69
CA THR A 151 18.81 -36.01 -59.66
C THR A 151 19.19 -37.30 -60.38
N GLU A 152 19.30 -38.40 -59.63
CA GLU A 152 19.58 -39.73 -60.18
C GLU A 152 18.44 -40.25 -61.05
N LEU A 153 17.18 -40.08 -60.64
CA LEU A 153 16.01 -40.45 -61.46
C LEU A 153 15.95 -39.65 -62.76
N LYS A 154 16.21 -38.34 -62.71
CA LYS A 154 16.30 -37.48 -63.90
C LYS A 154 17.41 -37.95 -64.85
N ARG A 155 18.57 -38.38 -64.31
CA ARG A 155 19.65 -38.95 -65.11
C ARG A 155 19.21 -40.22 -65.82
N ARG A 156 18.66 -41.19 -65.08
CA ARG A 156 18.16 -42.46 -65.64
C ARG A 156 17.09 -42.26 -66.72
N LEU A 157 16.18 -41.30 -66.53
CA LEU A 157 15.16 -40.97 -67.53
C LEU A 157 15.77 -40.43 -68.83
N ARG A 158 16.79 -39.56 -68.73
CA ARG A 158 17.52 -39.08 -69.92
C ARG A 158 18.22 -40.22 -70.66
N ASP A 159 18.89 -41.09 -69.91
CA ASP A 159 19.60 -42.24 -70.47
C ASP A 159 18.63 -43.20 -71.17
N ALA A 160 17.44 -43.43 -70.60
CA ALA A 160 16.40 -44.28 -71.19
C ALA A 160 15.75 -43.69 -72.46
N ASN A 161 15.61 -42.36 -72.54
CA ASN A 161 15.05 -41.67 -73.72
C ASN A 161 16.07 -41.47 -74.86
N SER A 162 17.33 -41.83 -74.65
CA SER A 162 18.42 -41.69 -75.64
C SER A 162 18.78 -43.01 -76.34
N ASN A 163 18.09 -44.10 -76.00
CA ASN A 163 18.13 -45.41 -76.66
C ASN A 163 16.83 -45.66 -77.43
#